data_AF-A0A6M8W9L0-F1
#
_entry.id   AF-A0A6M8W9L0-F1
#
_cell.length_a   1.000
_cell.length_b   1.000
_cell.length_c   1.000
_cell.angle_alpha   90.00
_cell.angle_beta   90.00
_cell.angle_gamma   90.00
#
_symmetry.space_group_name_H-M   'P 1'
#
loop_
_entity.id
_entity.type
_entity.pdbx_description
1 polymer ?
#
loop_
_entity_poly.entity_id
_entity_poly.type
_entity_poly.pdbx_seq_one_letter_code
_entity_poly.pdbx_strand_id
1 'polypeptide(L)'
;MQDPRKIVLSVLMVGVAMVGLTGCGPSVWERSFSFEPEAAAAPVATIKPANVVVRDAPWGRVGPALEAERQRLVASDTHREDWSADRARESKLAILRELQLPFEAANAELLGRSHFRTTQPTDPDSPELRSFAASVGADYVVWSKHVVGKVETVEREPVQSNRWRTSRVWDADRKRYDYERRWGPETVWVPVVVEREQVRWVVFYLRQR
;
A
#
# COMPACT_ATOMS: atom_id res chain seq x y z
N MET A 1 -51.52 0.90 -39.45
CA MET A 1 -52.16 0.52 -38.18
C MET A 1 -51.01 0.24 -37.20
N GLN A 2 -50.86 1.09 -36.18
CA GLN A 2 -49.72 1.13 -35.25
C GLN A 2 -49.87 0.06 -34.15
N ASP A 3 -48.78 -0.62 -33.80
CA ASP A 3 -48.72 -1.48 -32.62
C ASP A 3 -48.01 -0.74 -31.46
N PRO A 4 -48.70 -0.47 -30.33
CA PRO A 4 -48.09 0.15 -29.17
C PRO A 4 -47.80 -0.90 -28.07
N ARG A 5 -46.52 -0.94 -27.68
CA ARG A 5 -45.99 -1.09 -26.31
C ARG A 5 -46.88 -1.83 -25.29
N LYS A 6 -46.41 -3.00 -24.82
CA LYS A 6 -46.51 -3.37 -23.39
C LYS A 6 -45.21 -3.98 -22.88
N ILE A 7 -44.58 -3.17 -22.03
CA ILE A 7 -43.48 -3.46 -21.12
C ILE A 7 -43.99 -4.42 -20.05
N VAL A 8 -43.30 -5.53 -19.80
CA VAL A 8 -43.43 -6.29 -18.54
C VAL A 8 -42.05 -6.56 -17.99
N LEU A 9 -41.81 -5.93 -16.85
CA LEU A 9 -40.70 -6.04 -15.93
C LEU A 9 -40.45 -7.52 -15.55
N SER A 10 -39.20 -7.97 -15.56
CA SER A 10 -38.80 -9.20 -14.87
C SER A 10 -37.51 -8.93 -14.10
N VAL A 11 -37.68 -8.91 -12.78
CA VAL A 11 -36.67 -8.67 -11.74
C VAL A 11 -35.68 -9.82 -11.74
N LEU A 12 -34.42 -9.54 -12.10
CA LEU A 12 -33.32 -10.48 -11.92
C LEU A 12 -32.69 -10.23 -10.54
N MET A 13 -33.02 -11.11 -9.59
CA MET A 13 -32.41 -11.21 -8.27
C MET A 13 -30.95 -11.65 -8.44
N VAL A 14 -30.00 -10.72 -8.35
CA VAL A 14 -28.57 -11.05 -8.26
C VAL A 14 -28.25 -11.34 -6.80
N GLY A 15 -28.09 -12.63 -6.49
CA GLY A 15 -27.64 -13.10 -5.19
C GLY A 15 -26.23 -12.61 -4.88
N VAL A 16 -26.09 -11.91 -3.76
CA VAL A 16 -24.80 -11.52 -3.18
C VAL A 16 -24.15 -12.79 -2.61
N ALA A 17 -23.27 -13.40 -3.40
CA ALA A 17 -22.34 -14.42 -2.93
C ALA A 17 -21.20 -13.72 -2.19
N MET A 18 -21.29 -13.67 -0.86
CA MET A 18 -20.23 -13.20 0.02
C MET A 18 -19.18 -14.31 0.15
N VAL A 19 -18.31 -14.43 -0.85
CA VAL A 19 -17.12 -15.29 -0.83
C VAL A 19 -15.94 -14.46 -0.29
N GLY A 20 -15.26 -14.97 0.74
CA GLY A 20 -14.16 -14.30 1.42
C GLY A 20 -13.01 -13.95 0.46
N LEU A 21 -12.88 -12.66 0.17
CA LEU A 21 -11.73 -12.08 -0.51
C LEU A 21 -10.63 -11.79 0.52
N THR A 22 -9.64 -12.67 0.62
CA THR A 22 -8.30 -12.24 1.01
C THR A 22 -7.72 -11.39 -0.12
N GLY A 23 -8.07 -10.10 -0.12
CA GLY A 23 -7.25 -8.99 -0.60
C GLY A 23 -6.88 -8.90 -2.09
N CYS A 24 -7.84 -8.68 -2.98
CA CYS A 24 -7.57 -8.00 -4.27
C CYS A 24 -7.59 -6.47 -4.08
N GLY A 25 -6.86 -5.97 -3.08
CA GLY A 25 -6.71 -4.54 -2.82
C GLY A 25 -5.33 -4.06 -3.25
N PRO A 26 -5.19 -2.81 -3.73
CA PRO A 26 -3.88 -2.26 -4.08
C PRO A 26 -2.93 -2.31 -2.88
N SER A 27 -1.66 -2.65 -3.15
CA SER A 27 -0.63 -2.78 -2.12
C SER A 27 -0.42 -1.46 -1.36
N VAL A 28 0.24 -1.48 -0.18
CA VAL A 28 0.56 -0.22 0.52
C VAL A 28 1.41 0.72 -0.33
N TRP A 29 2.28 0.15 -1.18
CA TRP A 29 3.13 0.84 -2.13
C TRP A 29 2.31 1.62 -3.15
N GLU A 30 1.35 0.92 -3.78
CA GLU A 30 0.46 1.47 -4.79
C GLU A 30 -0.49 2.52 -4.21
N ARG A 31 -1.10 2.25 -3.05
CA ARG A 31 -2.06 3.17 -2.41
C ARG A 31 -1.44 4.50 -1.98
N SER A 32 -0.15 4.49 -1.68
CA SER A 32 0.58 5.68 -1.21
C SER A 32 1.43 6.33 -2.29
N PHE A 33 1.35 5.83 -3.52
CA PHE A 33 2.13 6.32 -4.65
C PHE A 33 1.58 7.64 -5.20
N SER A 34 2.51 8.54 -5.52
CA SER A 34 2.26 9.77 -6.25
C SER A 34 3.25 9.87 -7.40
N PHE A 35 2.77 10.16 -8.60
CA PHE A 35 3.61 10.41 -9.76
C PHE A 35 4.37 11.71 -9.61
N GLU A 36 5.60 11.77 -10.13
CA GLU A 36 6.23 13.06 -10.39
C GLU A 36 5.55 13.73 -11.59
N PRO A 37 5.29 15.05 -11.53
CA PRO A 37 4.57 15.76 -12.59
C PRO A 37 5.17 15.55 -13.99
N GLU A 38 6.49 15.57 -14.09
CA GLU A 38 7.22 15.37 -15.36
C GLU A 38 7.08 13.94 -15.91
N ALA A 39 6.96 12.94 -15.03
CA ALA A 39 6.83 11.54 -15.40
C ALA A 39 5.39 11.18 -15.75
N ALA A 40 4.39 11.82 -15.12
CA ALA A 40 2.98 11.62 -15.45
C ALA A 40 2.63 12.05 -16.89
N ALA A 41 3.39 13.00 -17.44
CA ALA A 41 3.23 13.47 -18.82
C ALA A 41 3.93 12.57 -19.86
N ALA A 42 4.84 11.69 -19.43
CA ALA A 42 5.53 10.76 -20.32
C ALA A 42 4.69 9.49 -20.54
N PRO A 43 4.68 8.89 -21.75
CA PRO A 43 4.03 7.61 -21.95
C PRO A 43 4.63 6.57 -21.00
N VAL A 44 3.78 5.91 -20.21
CA VAL A 44 4.17 4.78 -19.35
C VAL A 44 4.94 3.80 -20.22
N ALA A 45 6.11 3.37 -19.75
CA ALA A 45 6.98 2.50 -20.53
C ALA A 45 6.19 1.27 -21.01
N THR A 46 6.05 1.12 -22.33
CA THR A 46 5.39 -0.03 -22.95
C THR A 46 6.10 -1.34 -22.62
N ILE A 47 7.38 -1.25 -22.23
CA ILE A 47 8.23 -2.37 -21.85
C ILE A 47 8.39 -2.36 -20.34
N LYS A 48 7.85 -3.38 -19.67
CA LYS A 48 8.13 -3.62 -18.25
C LYS A 48 9.59 -4.05 -18.10
N PRO A 49 10.36 -3.42 -17.18
CA PRO A 49 11.74 -3.82 -16.95
C PRO A 49 11.78 -5.28 -16.47
N ALA A 50 12.76 -6.02 -16.99
CA ALA A 50 12.89 -7.46 -16.69
C ALA A 50 13.30 -7.71 -15.24
N ASN A 51 14.05 -6.79 -14.63
CA ASN A 51 14.53 -6.89 -13.25
C ASN A 51 14.50 -5.52 -12.56
N VAL A 52 13.70 -5.41 -11.50
CA VAL A 52 13.70 -4.24 -10.62
C VAL A 52 14.73 -4.44 -9.51
N VAL A 53 15.67 -3.51 -9.39
CA VAL A 53 16.68 -3.49 -8.33
C VAL A 53 16.16 -2.70 -7.13
N VAL A 54 15.97 -3.38 -6.00
CA VAL A 54 15.54 -2.76 -4.74
C VAL A 54 16.77 -2.49 -3.87
N ARG A 55 16.88 -1.28 -3.32
CA ARG A 55 17.99 -0.86 -2.45
C ARG A 55 17.49 -0.01 -1.30
N ASP A 56 18.21 -0.06 -0.19
CA ASP A 56 18.01 0.87 0.92
C ASP A 56 18.90 2.11 0.75
N ALA A 57 18.39 3.24 1.24
CA ALA A 57 19.19 4.44 1.48
C ALA A 57 19.05 4.86 2.96
N PRO A 58 20.15 5.14 3.67
CA PRO A 58 20.10 5.53 5.07
C PRO A 58 19.26 6.80 5.27
N TRP A 59 18.34 6.77 6.25
CA TRP A 59 17.49 7.93 6.54
C TRP A 59 18.29 9.18 6.92
N GLY A 60 19.46 9.02 7.55
CA GLY A 60 20.35 10.14 7.88
C GLY A 60 20.78 10.98 6.67
N ARG A 61 20.69 10.45 5.44
CA ARG A 61 20.94 11.18 4.20
C ARG A 61 19.65 11.71 3.57
N VAL A 62 18.68 10.80 3.41
CA VAL A 62 17.41 11.10 2.73
C VAL A 62 16.56 12.09 3.52
N GLY A 63 16.48 11.92 4.84
CA GLY A 63 15.68 12.74 5.74
C GLY A 63 16.03 14.23 5.66
N PRO A 64 17.29 14.64 5.87
CA PRO A 64 17.72 16.02 5.72
C PRO A 64 17.45 16.61 4.33
N ALA A 65 17.64 15.85 3.26
CA ALA A 65 17.34 16.33 1.90
C ALA A 65 15.84 16.59 1.68
N LEU A 66 14.97 15.69 2.16
CA LEU A 66 13.53 15.89 2.11
C LEU A 66 13.09 17.08 2.96
N GLU A 67 13.71 17.27 4.13
CA GLU A 67 13.43 18.41 5.00
C GLU A 67 13.90 19.73 4.37
N ALA A 68 15.07 19.75 3.75
CA ALA A 68 15.56 20.91 3.00
C ALA A 68 14.63 21.25 1.82
N GLU A 69 14.14 20.26 1.07
CA GLU A 69 13.13 20.48 0.04
C GLU A 69 11.85 21.09 0.62
N ARG A 70 11.34 20.54 1.72
CA ARG A 70 10.16 21.08 2.41
C ARG A 70 10.38 22.53 2.85
N GLN A 71 11.54 22.85 3.40
CA GLN A 71 11.87 24.22 3.81
C GLN A 71 11.93 25.18 2.61
N ARG A 72 12.49 24.75 1.48
CA ARG A 72 12.46 25.55 0.24
C ARG A 72 11.05 25.81 -0.25
N LEU A 73 10.16 24.83 -0.16
CA LEU A 73 8.76 24.99 -0.53
C LEU A 73 8.04 25.97 0.40
N VAL A 74 8.26 25.86 1.71
CA VAL A 74 7.68 26.77 2.71
C VAL A 74 8.20 28.20 2.55
N ALA A 75 9.47 28.37 2.20
CA ALA A 75 10.10 29.68 1.99
C ALA A 75 9.86 30.27 0.58
N SER A 76 9.19 29.53 -0.31
CA SER A 76 8.96 29.97 -1.68
C SER A 76 7.60 30.67 -1.80
N ASP A 77 7.61 31.89 -2.36
CA ASP A 77 6.37 32.61 -2.70
C ASP A 77 5.64 32.00 -3.91
N THR A 78 6.33 31.15 -4.69
CA THR A 78 5.77 30.42 -5.82
C THR A 78 5.50 28.95 -5.49
N HIS A 79 4.34 28.46 -5.93
CA HIS A 79 3.97 27.05 -5.82
C HIS A 79 4.93 26.17 -6.66
N ARG A 80 5.11 24.91 -6.27
CA ARG A 80 6.07 23.99 -6.91
C ARG A 80 5.82 23.83 -8.41
N GLU A 81 4.54 23.79 -8.79
CA GLU A 81 4.11 23.62 -10.19
C GLU A 81 4.46 24.83 -11.06
N ASP A 82 4.65 25.99 -10.44
CA ASP A 82 5.02 27.25 -11.10
C ASP A 82 6.54 27.50 -11.08
N TRP A 83 7.33 26.54 -10.59
CA TRP A 83 8.78 26.67 -10.59
C TRP A 83 9.34 26.60 -12.01
N SER A 84 10.43 27.33 -12.26
CA SER A 84 11.19 27.15 -13.49
C SER A 84 11.73 25.71 -13.58
N ALA A 85 11.85 25.19 -14.80
CA ALA A 85 12.34 23.83 -15.03
C ALA A 85 13.73 23.59 -14.40
N ASP A 86 14.62 24.59 -14.44
CA ASP A 86 15.93 24.49 -13.81
C ASP A 86 15.86 24.38 -12.28
N ARG A 87 14.99 25.16 -11.64
CA ARG A 87 14.81 25.11 -10.18
C ARG A 87 14.20 23.79 -9.74
N ALA A 88 13.20 23.30 -10.46
CA ALA A 88 12.59 22.00 -10.21
C ALA A 88 13.63 20.87 -10.37
N ARG A 89 14.42 20.91 -11.45
CA ARG A 89 15.50 19.95 -11.72
C ARG A 89 16.58 19.98 -10.65
N GLU A 90 17.03 21.16 -10.21
CA GLU A 90 18.04 21.28 -9.15
C GLU A 90 17.55 20.69 -7.83
N SER A 91 16.31 21.01 -7.43
CA SER A 91 15.71 20.45 -6.21
C SER A 91 15.61 18.93 -6.28
N LYS A 92 15.18 18.39 -7.43
CA LYS A 92 15.11 16.94 -7.68
C LYS A 92 16.48 16.28 -7.59
N LEU A 93 17.49 16.85 -8.24
CA LEU A 93 18.87 16.34 -8.22
C LEU A 93 19.46 16.34 -6.81
N ALA A 94 19.14 17.33 -5.98
CA ALA A 94 19.59 17.38 -4.59
C ALA A 94 19.13 16.15 -3.80
N ILE A 95 17.89 15.67 -4.03
CA ILE A 95 17.38 14.46 -3.37
C ILE A 95 18.00 13.20 -3.99
N LEU A 96 18.07 13.12 -5.32
CA LEU A 96 18.61 11.95 -6.02
C LEU A 96 20.06 11.65 -5.66
N ARG A 97 20.88 12.68 -5.40
CA ARG A 97 22.26 12.53 -4.92
C ARG A 97 22.35 11.82 -3.57
N GLU A 98 21.34 11.97 -2.71
CA GLU A 98 21.30 11.33 -1.39
C GLU A 98 20.83 9.87 -1.44
N LEU A 99 20.30 9.40 -2.58
CA LEU A 99 19.82 8.02 -2.75
C LEU A 99 20.94 6.99 -2.98
N GLN A 100 22.20 7.43 -3.07
CA GLN A 100 23.38 6.55 -3.24
C GLN A 100 23.25 5.57 -4.43
N LEU A 101 22.75 6.09 -5.55
CA LEU A 101 22.58 5.34 -6.78
C LEU A 101 23.93 4.83 -7.32
N PRO A 102 23.96 3.68 -8.02
CA PRO A 102 25.19 3.14 -8.60
C PRO A 102 25.64 3.90 -9.87
N PHE A 103 24.92 4.96 -10.23
CA PHE A 103 25.15 5.82 -11.38
C PHE A 103 24.91 7.27 -11.00
N GLU A 104 25.35 8.18 -11.85
CA GLU A 104 25.19 9.63 -11.65
C GLU A 104 23.71 10.01 -11.49
N ALA A 105 23.41 10.81 -10.47
CA ALA A 105 22.04 11.27 -10.19
C ALA A 105 21.39 12.00 -11.37
N ALA A 106 22.19 12.58 -12.27
CA ALA A 106 21.72 13.24 -13.49
C ALA A 106 21.11 12.27 -14.52
N ASN A 107 21.48 10.98 -14.48
CA ASN A 107 20.96 9.93 -15.34
C ASN A 107 19.75 9.21 -14.71
N ALA A 108 19.33 9.63 -13.51
CA ALA A 108 18.16 9.11 -12.84
C ALA A 108 16.90 9.90 -13.22
N GLU A 109 15.89 9.20 -13.70
CA GLU A 109 14.55 9.75 -13.88
C GLU A 109 13.63 9.29 -12.75
N LEU A 110 13.15 10.24 -11.94
CA LEU A 110 12.19 9.97 -10.88
C LEU A 110 10.78 9.86 -11.46
N LEU A 111 10.20 8.67 -11.38
CA LEU A 111 8.86 8.38 -11.88
C LEU A 111 7.79 8.78 -10.86
N GLY A 112 8.11 8.66 -9.58
CA GLY A 112 7.21 8.95 -8.49
C GLY A 112 7.77 8.47 -7.16
N ARG A 113 6.94 8.62 -6.13
CA ARG A 113 7.28 8.22 -4.76
C ARG A 113 6.06 7.70 -4.01
N SER A 114 6.31 6.69 -3.17
CA SER A 114 5.36 6.23 -2.16
C SER A 114 5.78 6.78 -0.80
N HIS A 115 4.86 7.44 -0.08
CA HIS A 115 5.14 7.98 1.25
C HIS A 115 3.98 7.67 2.20
N PHE A 116 4.28 6.97 3.29
CA PHE A 116 3.27 6.59 4.28
C PHE A 116 3.87 6.40 5.68
N ARG A 117 2.99 6.30 6.67
CA ARG A 117 3.34 5.91 8.04
C ARG A 117 2.57 4.65 8.41
N THR A 118 3.21 3.74 9.13
CA THR A 118 2.60 2.48 9.54
C THR A 118 3.18 2.00 10.86
N THR A 119 2.38 1.29 11.64
CA THR A 119 2.81 0.49 12.79
C THR A 119 2.95 -0.99 12.43
N GLN A 120 2.46 -1.39 11.25
CA GLN A 120 2.51 -2.76 10.78
C GLN A 120 3.87 -3.08 10.17
N PRO A 121 4.40 -4.31 10.38
CA PRO A 121 5.58 -4.79 9.66
C PRO A 121 5.40 -4.60 8.16
N THR A 122 6.42 -4.04 7.52
CA THR A 122 6.43 -3.81 6.07
C THR A 122 7.75 -4.35 5.54
N ASP A 123 7.66 -5.26 4.57
CA ASP A 123 8.80 -5.91 3.96
C ASP A 123 9.18 -5.18 2.65
N PRO A 124 10.35 -4.54 2.56
CA PRO A 124 10.78 -3.89 1.34
C PRO A 124 11.25 -4.89 0.26
N ASP A 125 11.50 -6.14 0.59
CA ASP A 125 11.86 -7.17 -0.39
C ASP A 125 10.64 -7.94 -0.92
N SER A 126 9.44 -7.49 -0.55
CA SER A 126 8.20 -8.15 -0.92
C SER A 126 7.97 -8.18 -2.44
N PRO A 127 7.39 -9.26 -3.00
CA PRO A 127 7.07 -9.35 -4.41
C PRO A 127 6.14 -8.23 -4.90
N GLU A 128 5.28 -7.70 -4.01
CA GLU A 128 4.35 -6.62 -4.30
C GLU A 128 5.07 -5.33 -4.64
N LEU A 129 6.16 -4.99 -3.93
CA LEU A 129 6.93 -3.78 -4.23
C LEU A 129 7.58 -3.88 -5.62
N ARG A 130 8.21 -5.01 -5.92
CA ARG A 130 8.86 -5.24 -7.23
C ARG A 130 7.85 -5.26 -8.36
N SER A 131 6.70 -5.90 -8.16
CA SER A 131 5.62 -5.96 -9.15
C SER A 131 5.04 -4.58 -9.43
N PHE A 132 4.82 -3.79 -8.37
CA PHE A 132 4.33 -2.42 -8.52
C PHE A 132 5.37 -1.53 -9.22
N ALA A 133 6.63 -1.57 -8.81
CA ALA A 133 7.70 -0.84 -9.46
C ALA A 133 7.84 -1.16 -10.96
N ALA A 134 7.76 -2.45 -11.32
CA ALA A 134 7.77 -2.88 -12.72
C ALA A 134 6.54 -2.37 -13.49
N SER A 135 5.37 -2.28 -12.85
CA SER A 135 4.16 -1.72 -13.46
C SER A 135 4.25 -0.21 -13.75
N VAL A 136 4.99 0.53 -12.91
CA VAL A 136 5.28 1.96 -13.11
C VAL A 136 6.40 2.16 -14.14
N GLY A 137 7.17 1.11 -14.44
CA GLY A 137 8.30 1.15 -15.39
C GLY A 137 9.63 1.55 -14.74
N ALA A 138 9.78 1.33 -13.43
CA ALA A 138 11.00 1.62 -12.68
C ALA A 138 12.03 0.49 -12.80
N ASP A 139 13.28 0.82 -13.10
CA ASP A 139 14.41 -0.12 -13.05
C ASP A 139 14.95 -0.25 -11.62
N TYR A 140 14.86 0.84 -10.84
CA TYR A 140 15.37 0.92 -9.48
C TYR A 140 14.30 1.39 -8.51
N VAL A 141 14.31 0.81 -7.32
CA VAL A 141 13.52 1.22 -6.17
C VAL A 141 14.48 1.51 -5.03
N VAL A 142 14.44 2.72 -4.50
CA VAL A 142 15.22 3.10 -3.32
C VAL A 142 14.26 3.40 -2.18
N TRP A 143 14.36 2.65 -1.09
CA TRP A 143 13.53 2.87 0.09
C TRP A 143 14.34 3.42 1.26
N SER A 144 13.69 4.21 2.10
CA SER A 144 14.22 4.69 3.36
C SER A 144 13.13 4.72 4.42
N LYS A 145 13.49 4.40 5.67
CA LYS A 145 12.55 4.33 6.78
C LYS A 145 13.08 4.99 8.04
N HIS A 146 12.18 5.55 8.85
CA HIS A 146 12.52 6.21 10.11
C HIS A 146 11.43 6.03 11.16
N VAL A 147 11.82 5.69 12.39
CA VAL A 147 10.90 5.61 13.52
C VAL A 147 10.50 7.03 13.94
N VAL A 148 9.23 7.37 13.79
CA VAL A 148 8.70 8.70 14.10
C VAL A 148 8.39 8.85 15.60
N GLY A 149 8.04 7.76 16.26
CA GLY A 149 7.64 7.73 17.66
C GLY A 149 6.78 6.51 17.96
N LYS A 150 6.11 6.52 19.12
CA LYS A 150 5.13 5.50 19.50
C LYS A 150 3.71 6.03 19.36
N VAL A 151 2.78 5.18 18.95
CA VAL A 151 1.35 5.47 18.86
C VAL A 151 0.55 4.30 19.43
N GLU A 152 -0.60 4.60 20.03
CA GLU A 152 -1.54 3.59 20.46
C GLU A 152 -2.22 2.93 19.25
N THR A 153 -2.34 1.61 19.27
CA THR A 153 -3.08 0.84 18.28
C THR A 153 -3.94 -0.21 18.98
N VAL A 154 -5.03 -0.61 18.32
CA VAL A 154 -5.93 -1.64 18.84
C VAL A 154 -5.58 -2.95 18.16
N GLU A 155 -5.06 -3.89 18.94
CA GLU A 155 -4.80 -5.26 18.51
C GLU A 155 -5.88 -6.20 19.04
N ARG A 156 -6.08 -7.32 18.36
CA ARG A 156 -7.00 -8.35 18.82
C ARG A 156 -6.20 -9.46 19.48
N GLU A 157 -6.41 -9.65 20.78
CA GLU A 157 -5.78 -10.73 21.53
C GLU A 157 -6.74 -11.92 21.67
N PRO A 158 -6.25 -13.15 21.47
CA PRO A 158 -7.05 -14.35 21.64
C PRO A 158 -7.19 -14.68 23.13
N VAL A 159 -8.41 -14.58 23.65
CA VAL A 159 -8.74 -15.02 25.01
C VAL A 159 -9.53 -16.32 24.92
N GLN A 160 -9.13 -17.32 25.70
CA GLN A 160 -9.87 -18.56 25.83
C GLN A 160 -11.07 -18.33 26.76
N SER A 161 -12.27 -18.57 26.23
CA SER A 161 -13.53 -18.53 26.96
C SER A 161 -14.20 -19.88 26.82
N ASN A 162 -14.94 -20.33 27.83
CA ASN A 162 -15.74 -21.54 27.70
C ASN A 162 -17.20 -21.19 27.43
N ARG A 163 -17.80 -21.85 26.43
CA ARG A 163 -19.19 -21.62 26.07
C ARG A 163 -19.91 -22.93 25.76
N TRP A 164 -21.20 -22.95 26.08
CA TRP A 164 -22.10 -23.98 25.56
C TRP A 164 -22.36 -23.75 24.07
N ARG A 165 -22.04 -24.75 23.24
CA ARG A 165 -22.41 -24.78 21.83
C ARG A 165 -23.46 -25.87 21.60
N THR A 166 -24.47 -25.54 20.81
CA THR A 166 -25.44 -26.52 20.33
C THR A 166 -25.08 -26.88 18.89
N SER A 167 -24.78 -28.15 18.64
CA SER A 167 -24.47 -28.66 17.31
C SER A 167 -25.53 -29.66 16.88
N ARG A 168 -25.94 -29.57 15.62
CA ARG A 168 -26.80 -30.56 14.98
C ARG A 168 -25.94 -31.76 14.62
N VAL A 169 -26.20 -32.91 15.23
CA VAL A 169 -25.46 -34.16 15.01
C VAL A 169 -26.39 -35.20 14.39
N TRP A 170 -25.84 -36.06 13.55
CA TRP A 170 -26.60 -37.19 12.98
C TRP A 170 -26.55 -38.36 13.96
N ASP A 171 -27.71 -38.81 14.43
CA ASP A 171 -27.85 -40.02 15.24
C ASP A 171 -28.11 -41.21 14.30
N ALA A 172 -27.11 -42.10 14.18
CA ALA A 172 -27.17 -43.25 13.30
C ALA A 172 -28.18 -44.32 13.76
N ASP A 173 -28.39 -44.45 15.08
CA ASP A 173 -29.28 -45.44 15.67
C ASP A 173 -30.74 -45.04 15.48
N ARG A 174 -31.04 -43.74 15.66
CA ARG A 174 -32.38 -43.17 15.49
C ARG A 174 -32.66 -42.64 14.09
N LYS A 175 -31.68 -42.71 13.18
CA LYS A 175 -31.74 -42.24 11.78
C LYS A 175 -32.33 -40.84 11.63
N ARG A 176 -31.98 -39.93 12.53
CA ARG A 176 -32.46 -38.56 12.53
C ARG A 176 -31.37 -37.60 13.00
N TYR A 177 -31.56 -36.32 12.68
CA TYR A 177 -30.74 -35.28 13.29
C TYR A 177 -31.24 -34.97 14.70
N ASP A 178 -30.31 -34.91 15.65
CA ASP A 178 -30.56 -34.45 17.01
C ASP A 178 -29.68 -33.24 17.33
N TYR A 179 -29.99 -32.53 18.41
CA TYR A 179 -29.22 -31.38 18.88
C TYR A 179 -28.44 -31.77 20.13
N GLU A 180 -27.11 -31.81 20.03
CA GLU A 180 -26.23 -32.04 21.16
C GLU A 180 -25.75 -30.70 21.70
N ARG A 181 -25.82 -30.53 23.04
CA ARG A 181 -25.24 -29.38 23.72
C ARG A 181 -23.89 -29.78 24.30
N ARG A 182 -22.81 -29.21 23.78
CA ARG A 182 -21.43 -29.48 24.21
C ARG A 182 -20.82 -28.25 24.87
N TRP A 183 -20.14 -28.47 25.99
CA TRP A 183 -19.28 -27.47 26.62
C TRP A 183 -17.88 -27.57 26.03
N GLY A 184 -17.30 -26.44 25.62
CA GLY A 184 -15.93 -26.45 25.11
C GLY A 184 -15.30 -25.07 25.08
N PRO A 185 -13.98 -25.02 24.90
CA PRO A 185 -13.25 -23.78 24.74
C PRO A 185 -13.61 -23.12 23.40
N GLU A 186 -13.71 -21.81 23.41
CA GLU A 186 -13.90 -20.91 22.30
C GLU A 186 -12.84 -19.81 22.40
N THR A 187 -12.18 -19.51 21.28
CA THR A 187 -11.28 -18.36 21.20
C THR A 187 -12.09 -17.11 20.89
N VAL A 188 -12.10 -16.16 21.81
CA VAL A 188 -12.72 -14.85 21.65
C VAL A 188 -11.62 -13.81 21.42
N TRP A 189 -11.78 -13.00 20.39
CA TRP A 189 -10.81 -11.95 20.04
C TRP A 189 -11.23 -10.63 20.69
N VAL A 190 -10.51 -10.22 21.72
CA VAL A 190 -10.79 -8.97 22.45
C VAL A 190 -9.89 -7.85 21.96
N PRO A 191 -10.40 -6.61 21.80
CA PRO A 191 -9.57 -5.47 21.47
C PRO A 191 -8.74 -5.07 22.69
N VAL A 192 -7.43 -4.95 22.51
CA VAL A 192 -6.48 -4.47 23.52
C VAL A 192 -5.73 -3.28 22.92
N VAL A 193 -5.60 -2.21 23.70
CA VAL A 193 -4.81 -1.04 23.31
C VAL A 193 -3.35 -1.33 23.64
N VAL A 194 -2.49 -1.27 22.63
CA VAL A 194 -1.04 -1.48 22.76
C VAL A 194 -0.28 -0.32 22.13
N GLU A 195 0.87 0.03 22.69
CA GLU A 195 1.78 1.00 22.07
C GLU A 195 2.65 0.31 21.01
N ARG A 196 2.72 0.88 19.81
CA ARG A 196 3.60 0.43 18.74
C ARG A 196 4.43 1.57 18.18
N GLU A 197 5.63 1.24 17.74
CA GLU A 197 6.46 2.18 16.99
C GLU A 197 5.80 2.48 15.64
N GLN A 198 5.62 3.76 15.35
CA GLN A 198 5.19 4.24 14.05
C GLN A 198 6.43 4.52 13.20
N VAL A 199 6.51 3.86 12.05
CA VAL A 199 7.59 4.03 11.09
C VAL A 199 7.09 4.80 9.89
N ARG A 200 7.83 5.83 9.50
CA ARG A 200 7.66 6.55 8.22
C ARG A 200 8.47 5.83 7.15
N TRP A 201 7.84 5.56 6.02
CA TRP A 201 8.46 4.99 4.83
C TRP A 201 8.42 5.99 3.69
N VAL A 202 9.54 6.12 2.97
CA VAL A 202 9.61 6.83 1.70
C VAL A 202 10.28 5.91 0.69
N VAL A 203 9.65 5.71 -0.45
CA VAL A 203 10.12 4.84 -1.53
C VAL A 203 10.15 5.64 -2.83
N PHE A 204 11.29 5.66 -3.49
CA PHE A 204 11.52 6.34 -4.76
C PHE A 204 11.57 5.32 -5.90
N TYR A 205 10.83 5.60 -6.97
CA TYR A 205 10.77 4.75 -8.16
C TYR A 205 11.52 5.45 -9.28
N LEU A 206 12.58 4.81 -9.77
CA LEU A 206 13.57 5.43 -10.64
C LEU A 206 13.74 4.61 -11.91
N ARG A 207 13.89 5.31 -13.03
CA ARG A 207 14.33 4.76 -14.31
C ARG A 207 15.73 5.27 -14.63
N GLN A 208 16.59 4.40 -15.12
CA GLN A 208 17.89 4.81 -15.62
C GLN A 208 17.74 5.26 -17.07
N ARG A 209 18.22 6.46 -17.39
CA ARG A 209 18.29 6.95 -18.77
C ARG A 209 19.54 6.48 -19.50
#